data_AF-A0A8S1PGI8-F1
#
_entry.id   AF-A0A8S1PGI8-F1
#
_cell.length_a   1.000
_cell.length_b   1.000
_cell.length_c   1.000
_cell.angle_alpha   90.00
_cell.angle_beta   90.00
_cell.angle_gamma   90.00
#
_symmetry.space_group_name_H-M   'P 1'
#
loop_
_entity.id
_entity.type
_entity.pdbx_description
1 polymer ?
#
loop_
_entity_poly.entity_id
_entity_poly.type
_entity_poly.pdbx_seq_one_letter_code
_entity_poly.pdbx_strand_id
1 'polypeptide(L)'
;MIQKKVLSSSDESSEDEHVEELQDKQKLIQAKANKPTRTSVSAEVYGQFNKKGQYQAKKVNKSEDAIKRIKQRMSQAFMFSALDEHELAIVIDAMEEKKFKAGDFVIKQGDDGDVLYVVDQGQLDCFKVFKKGEPEKHLKVYQPGESFGELALLYNVPRAATIKAKTDAICFSLDRETFNHIVKDAAAKKREKYEEFLSKVELLKDMDPYERLQIADALKVEKFNKKDYIIRQGEQGNTFYFIQKGDCIATKTENGIEKEVYSYKVGDYFGELALIKHEPRAANIVAQSEVIVVYLDSDSFRRLIGPVDEILKRNMSRYEKYVKK
;
A
#
# COMPACT_ATOMS: atom_id res chain seq x y z
N MET A 1 -30.89 38.63 75.21
CA MET A 1 -29.86 38.00 74.36
C MET A 1 -30.30 36.58 74.01
N ILE A 2 -30.97 36.37 72.86
CA ILE A 2 -31.12 35.06 72.21
C ILE A 2 -31.11 35.33 70.70
N GLN A 3 -30.13 34.76 69.99
CA GLN A 3 -29.91 34.92 68.55
C GLN A 3 -30.96 34.15 67.73
N LYS A 4 -31.55 34.79 66.72
CA LYS A 4 -32.24 34.12 65.61
C LYS A 4 -31.20 33.57 64.63
N LYS A 5 -31.19 32.26 64.45
CA LYS A 5 -30.40 31.53 63.45
C LYS A 5 -31.06 31.74 62.08
N VAL A 6 -30.39 32.44 61.18
CA VAL A 6 -30.77 32.58 59.77
C VAL A 6 -30.45 31.25 59.09
N LEU A 7 -31.44 30.57 58.52
CA LEU A 7 -31.21 29.45 57.60
C LEU A 7 -30.73 30.02 56.26
N SER A 8 -29.66 29.43 55.75
CA SER A 8 -28.92 29.82 54.55
C SER A 8 -29.66 29.48 53.26
N SER A 9 -29.50 30.37 52.28
CA SER A 9 -29.97 30.33 50.90
C SER A 9 -29.08 29.42 50.01
N SER A 10 -29.09 28.10 50.24
CA SER A 10 -28.16 27.18 49.57
C SER A 10 -28.81 26.15 48.65
N ASP A 11 -30.09 26.30 48.27
CA ASP A 11 -30.79 25.29 47.45
C ASP A 11 -31.01 25.68 45.97
N GLU A 12 -30.90 26.96 45.59
CA GLU A 12 -31.17 27.36 44.18
C GLU A 12 -30.05 26.99 43.20
N SER A 13 -28.80 26.82 43.65
CA SER A 13 -27.69 26.49 42.73
C SER A 13 -27.67 25.05 42.26
N SER A 14 -28.39 24.15 42.94
CA SER A 14 -28.40 22.71 42.64
C SER A 14 -29.42 22.34 41.56
N GLU A 15 -30.50 23.10 41.43
CA GLU A 15 -31.53 22.87 40.42
C GLU A 15 -31.07 23.34 39.03
N ASP A 16 -30.36 24.47 38.96
CA ASP A 16 -29.81 25.01 37.71
C ASP A 16 -28.74 24.10 37.08
N GLU A 17 -27.83 23.55 37.89
CA GLU A 17 -26.83 22.56 37.41
C GLU A 17 -27.51 21.29 36.88
N HIS A 18 -28.61 20.87 37.49
CA HIS A 18 -29.33 19.66 37.07
C HIS A 18 -30.10 19.87 35.77
N VAL A 19 -30.65 21.07 35.55
CA VAL A 19 -31.31 21.47 34.29
C VAL A 19 -30.29 21.56 33.15
N GLU A 20 -29.11 22.11 33.41
CA GLU A 20 -28.03 22.22 32.41
C GLU A 20 -27.50 20.83 32.00
N GLU A 21 -27.32 19.92 32.97
CA GLU A 21 -26.90 18.54 32.72
C GLU A 21 -27.96 17.74 31.91
N LEU A 22 -29.25 17.97 32.15
CA LEU A 22 -30.35 17.36 31.39
C LEU A 22 -30.42 17.88 29.96
N GLN A 23 -30.19 19.18 29.75
CA GLN A 23 -30.12 19.79 28.42
C GLN A 23 -28.92 19.26 27.63
N ASP A 24 -27.77 19.06 28.26
CA ASP A 24 -26.59 18.50 27.60
C ASP A 24 -26.75 17.01 27.28
N LYS A 25 -27.39 16.24 28.17
CA LYS A 25 -27.80 14.86 27.87
C LYS A 25 -28.76 14.80 26.68
N GLN A 26 -29.72 15.73 26.58
CA GLN A 26 -30.62 15.82 25.41
C GLN A 26 -29.88 16.20 24.12
N LYS A 27 -28.94 17.15 24.16
CA LYS A 27 -28.08 17.49 23.02
C LYS A 27 -27.22 16.30 22.57
N LEU A 28 -26.67 15.53 23.52
CA LEU A 28 -25.91 14.30 23.25
C LEU A 28 -26.77 13.19 22.64
N ILE A 29 -28.02 13.04 23.08
CA ILE A 29 -28.97 12.08 22.52
C ILE A 29 -29.38 12.50 21.10
N GLN A 30 -29.65 13.79 20.87
CA GLN A 30 -29.92 14.32 19.52
C GLN A 30 -28.70 14.22 18.59
N ALA A 31 -27.49 14.43 19.10
CA ALA A 31 -26.24 14.24 18.35
C ALA A 31 -25.97 12.77 18.00
N LYS A 32 -26.40 11.82 18.85
CA LYS A 32 -26.38 10.37 18.55
C LYS A 32 -27.47 9.98 17.55
N ALA A 33 -28.65 10.61 17.60
CA ALA A 33 -29.75 10.38 16.66
C ALA A 33 -29.46 10.94 15.25
N ASN A 34 -28.68 12.03 15.15
CA ASN A 34 -28.27 12.65 13.88
C ASN A 34 -26.99 12.05 13.26
N LYS A 35 -26.43 10.98 13.84
CA LYS A 35 -25.34 10.25 13.17
C LYS A 35 -25.93 9.43 12.03
N PRO A 36 -25.44 9.58 10.78
CA PRO A 36 -25.90 8.74 9.68
C PRO A 36 -25.69 7.27 10.06
N THR A 37 -26.73 6.47 9.92
CA THR A 37 -26.64 5.04 10.11
C THR A 37 -25.62 4.49 9.12
N ARG A 38 -24.66 3.71 9.62
CA ARG A 38 -23.67 3.05 8.75
C ARG A 38 -24.42 2.03 7.91
N THR A 39 -24.52 2.26 6.61
CA THR A 39 -25.01 1.27 5.67
C THR A 39 -23.91 0.25 5.38
N SER A 40 -24.30 -1.02 5.29
CA SER A 40 -23.37 -2.08 4.89
C SER A 40 -23.19 -2.06 3.38
N VAL A 41 -21.98 -2.38 2.92
CA VAL A 41 -21.68 -2.59 1.51
C VAL A 41 -21.20 -4.03 1.34
N SER A 42 -21.56 -4.68 0.23
CA SER A 42 -21.17 -6.05 -0.07
C SER A 42 -20.82 -6.16 -1.54
N ALA A 43 -19.79 -6.93 -1.84
CA ALA A 43 -19.39 -7.28 -3.18
C ALA A 43 -19.59 -8.78 -3.39
N GLU A 44 -19.57 -9.21 -4.65
CA GLU A 44 -19.61 -10.63 -4.99
C GLU A 44 -18.48 -11.39 -4.28
N VAL A 45 -18.85 -12.37 -3.48
CA VAL A 45 -17.91 -13.26 -2.80
C VAL A 45 -17.62 -14.41 -3.74
N TYR A 46 -16.36 -14.56 -4.10
CA TYR A 46 -15.86 -15.72 -4.84
C TYR A 46 -15.17 -16.66 -3.85
N GLY A 47 -15.50 -17.96 -3.91
CA GLY A 47 -15.06 -18.96 -2.94
C GLY A 47 -15.47 -20.36 -3.35
N GLN A 48 -15.54 -21.29 -2.39
CA GLN A 48 -15.82 -22.70 -2.65
C GLN A 48 -17.16 -22.94 -3.38
N PHE A 49 -18.16 -22.08 -3.12
CA PHE A 49 -19.52 -22.17 -3.68
C PHE A 49 -19.76 -21.25 -4.88
N ASN A 50 -19.02 -20.14 -5.00
CA ASN A 50 -19.11 -19.21 -6.12
C ASN A 50 -17.75 -19.15 -6.83
N LYS A 51 -17.58 -20.03 -7.81
CA LYS A 51 -16.32 -20.14 -8.56
C LYS A 51 -16.30 -19.09 -9.67
N LYS A 52 -15.19 -18.36 -9.76
CA LYS A 52 -14.92 -17.49 -10.91
C LYS A 52 -14.98 -18.36 -12.18
N GLY A 53 -15.78 -17.96 -13.16
CA GLY A 53 -15.80 -18.58 -14.48
C GLY A 53 -14.45 -18.41 -15.19
N GLN A 54 -14.29 -19.02 -16.36
CA GLN A 54 -13.15 -18.73 -17.23
C GLN A 54 -13.28 -17.29 -17.73
N TYR A 55 -12.55 -16.37 -17.11
CA TYR A 55 -12.48 -14.99 -17.55
C TYR A 55 -11.74 -14.91 -18.89
N GLN A 56 -12.38 -14.29 -19.88
CA GLN A 56 -11.78 -14.02 -21.18
C GLN A 56 -11.40 -12.55 -21.25
N ALA A 57 -10.09 -12.28 -21.34
CA ALA A 57 -9.61 -10.92 -21.37
C ALA A 57 -10.09 -10.18 -22.63
N LYS A 58 -10.71 -9.02 -22.43
CA LYS A 58 -11.01 -8.10 -23.52
C LYS A 58 -9.70 -7.65 -24.16
N LYS A 59 -9.65 -7.65 -25.49
CA LYS A 59 -8.50 -7.16 -26.23
C LYS A 59 -8.91 -6.02 -27.15
N VAL A 60 -8.31 -4.86 -26.91
CA VAL A 60 -8.51 -3.66 -27.72
C VAL A 60 -7.27 -3.46 -28.58
N ASN A 61 -7.47 -3.34 -29.89
CA ASN A 61 -6.39 -3.06 -30.84
C ASN A 61 -5.85 -1.65 -30.61
N LYS A 62 -4.52 -1.53 -30.46
CA LYS A 62 -3.83 -0.28 -30.12
C LYS A 62 -2.58 -0.13 -30.96
N SER A 63 -2.14 1.11 -31.17
CA SER A 63 -0.81 1.38 -31.71
C SER A 63 0.28 1.04 -30.68
N GLU A 64 1.49 0.79 -31.16
CA GLU A 64 2.65 0.54 -30.29
C GLU A 64 2.91 1.72 -29.34
N ASP A 65 2.69 2.96 -29.80
CA ASP A 65 2.87 4.15 -28.97
C ASP A 65 1.84 4.24 -27.84
N ALA A 66 0.60 3.84 -28.10
CA ALA A 66 -0.43 3.77 -27.07
C ALA A 66 -0.08 2.68 -26.03
N ILE A 67 0.40 1.52 -26.46
CA ILE A 67 0.87 0.45 -25.58
C ILE A 67 2.01 0.93 -24.68
N LYS A 68 3.00 1.64 -25.24
CA LYS A 68 4.12 2.20 -24.47
C LYS A 68 3.64 3.21 -23.43
N ARG A 69 2.73 4.13 -23.79
CA ARG A 69 2.14 5.10 -22.85
C ARG A 69 1.37 4.42 -21.72
N ILE A 70 0.52 3.45 -22.04
CA ILE A 70 -0.24 2.70 -21.03
C ILE A 70 0.74 1.98 -20.08
N LYS A 71 1.72 1.25 -20.63
CA LYS A 71 2.71 0.53 -19.82
C LYS A 71 3.46 1.47 -18.86
N GLN A 72 3.86 2.64 -19.35
CA GLN A 72 4.51 3.66 -18.51
C GLN A 72 3.59 4.12 -17.38
N ARG A 73 2.32 4.44 -17.66
CA ARG A 73 1.36 4.86 -16.62
C ARG A 73 1.01 3.77 -15.62
N MET A 74 0.88 2.52 -16.07
CA MET A 74 0.59 1.40 -15.16
C MET A 74 1.73 1.15 -14.19
N SER A 75 2.98 1.38 -14.60
CA SER A 75 4.13 1.26 -13.68
C SER A 75 4.15 2.32 -12.57
N GLN A 76 3.46 3.45 -12.77
CA GLN A 76 3.35 4.54 -11.78
C GLN A 76 2.14 4.36 -10.85
N ALA A 77 1.06 3.79 -11.36
CA ALA A 77 -0.17 3.60 -10.60
C ALA A 77 -0.02 2.43 -9.61
N PHE A 78 0.02 2.76 -8.31
CA PHE A 78 0.31 1.82 -7.20
C PHE A 78 -0.48 0.51 -7.25
N MET A 79 -1.76 0.55 -7.65
CA MET A 79 -2.61 -0.63 -7.69
C MET A 79 -2.20 -1.69 -8.72
N PHE A 80 -1.39 -1.35 -9.71
CA PHE A 80 -0.88 -2.29 -10.71
C PHE A 80 0.52 -2.83 -10.38
N SER A 81 1.12 -2.37 -9.27
CA SER A 81 2.47 -2.81 -8.82
C SER A 81 2.54 -4.29 -8.42
N ALA A 82 1.40 -4.96 -8.27
CA ALA A 82 1.31 -6.37 -7.97
C ALA A 82 1.33 -7.28 -9.21
N LEU A 83 1.10 -6.72 -10.39
CA LEU A 83 1.00 -7.50 -11.63
C LEU A 83 2.38 -8.01 -12.07
N ASP A 84 2.43 -9.27 -12.50
CA ASP A 84 3.58 -9.77 -13.26
C ASP A 84 3.55 -9.27 -14.73
N GLU A 85 4.59 -9.58 -15.51
CA GLU A 85 4.70 -9.13 -16.90
C GLU A 85 3.55 -9.65 -17.80
N HIS A 86 3.05 -10.85 -17.52
CA HIS A 86 1.97 -11.46 -18.28
C HIS A 86 0.61 -10.85 -17.90
N GLU A 87 0.32 -10.72 -16.61
CA GLU A 87 -0.88 -10.06 -16.09
C GLU A 87 -0.93 -8.59 -16.51
N LEU A 88 0.22 -7.90 -16.50
CA LEU A 88 0.33 -6.52 -16.98
C LEU A 88 0.03 -6.42 -18.47
N ALA A 89 0.49 -7.38 -19.29
CA ALA A 89 0.17 -7.41 -20.71
C ALA A 89 -1.35 -7.58 -20.95
N ILE A 90 -2.01 -8.45 -20.17
CA ILE A 90 -3.48 -8.61 -20.22
C ILE A 90 -4.19 -7.29 -19.91
N VAL A 91 -3.78 -6.60 -18.85
CA VAL A 91 -4.37 -5.30 -18.46
C VAL A 91 -4.14 -4.24 -19.53
N ILE A 92 -2.93 -4.16 -20.08
CA ILE A 92 -2.61 -3.24 -21.19
C ILE A 92 -3.49 -3.53 -22.42
N ASP A 93 -3.71 -4.80 -22.74
CA ASP A 93 -4.57 -5.23 -23.86
C ASP A 93 -6.06 -4.90 -23.61
N ALA A 94 -6.52 -4.94 -22.37
CA ALA A 94 -7.90 -4.61 -22.00
C ALA A 94 -8.21 -3.11 -21.91
N MET A 95 -7.21 -2.27 -21.65
CA MET A 95 -7.42 -0.83 -21.46
C MET A 95 -7.94 -0.12 -22.72
N GLU A 96 -8.72 0.94 -22.51
CA GLU A 96 -9.20 1.83 -23.57
C GLU A 96 -8.81 3.28 -23.32
N GLU A 97 -8.36 3.99 -24.36
CA GLU A 97 -8.14 5.44 -24.28
C GLU A 97 -9.46 6.20 -24.36
N LYS A 98 -9.70 7.10 -23.40
CA LYS A 98 -10.83 8.04 -23.37
C LYS A 98 -10.29 9.47 -23.33
N LYS A 99 -10.81 10.32 -24.21
CA LYS A 99 -10.43 11.73 -24.32
C LYS A 99 -11.55 12.61 -23.79
N PHE A 100 -11.18 13.61 -23.01
CA PHE A 100 -12.09 14.55 -22.38
C PHE A 100 -11.61 15.98 -22.65
N LYS A 101 -12.55 16.88 -22.93
CA LYS A 101 -12.29 18.32 -23.03
C LYS A 101 -12.39 18.96 -21.65
N ALA A 102 -11.71 20.10 -21.49
CA ALA A 102 -11.86 20.90 -20.27
C ALA A 102 -13.34 21.20 -20.01
N GLY A 103 -13.82 20.85 -18.83
CA GLY A 103 -15.22 20.96 -18.43
C GLY A 103 -16.04 19.68 -18.51
N ASP A 104 -15.56 18.62 -19.19
CA ASP A 104 -16.29 17.37 -19.32
C ASP A 104 -16.37 16.60 -18.00
N PHE A 105 -17.50 15.93 -17.77
CA PHE A 105 -17.66 15.01 -16.64
C PHE A 105 -17.16 13.62 -17.03
N VAL A 106 -16.21 13.08 -16.25
CA VAL A 106 -15.69 11.72 -16.44
C VAL A 106 -16.51 10.71 -15.65
N ILE A 107 -16.82 11.04 -14.40
CA ILE A 107 -17.78 10.31 -13.57
C ILE A 107 -18.64 11.31 -12.80
N LYS A 108 -19.90 10.96 -12.52
CA LYS A 108 -20.76 11.77 -11.65
C LYS A 108 -21.09 10.99 -10.38
N GLN A 109 -21.13 11.70 -9.26
CA GLN A 109 -21.52 11.11 -7.99
C GLN A 109 -22.94 10.52 -8.08
N GLY A 110 -23.10 9.30 -7.57
CA GLY A 110 -24.37 8.57 -7.57
C GLY A 110 -24.62 7.72 -8.80
N ASP A 111 -23.83 7.86 -9.87
CA ASP A 111 -23.93 6.98 -11.03
C ASP A 111 -23.39 5.58 -10.70
N ASP A 112 -23.89 4.56 -11.39
CA ASP A 112 -23.27 3.24 -11.33
C ASP A 112 -21.89 3.27 -11.98
N GLY A 113 -20.95 2.54 -11.37
CA GLY A 113 -19.55 2.53 -11.79
C GLY A 113 -19.03 1.14 -12.10
N ASP A 114 -18.69 0.90 -13.36
CA ASP A 114 -18.19 -0.37 -13.88
C ASP A 114 -16.76 -0.28 -14.45
N VAL A 115 -16.18 0.91 -14.50
CA VAL A 115 -14.81 1.14 -14.98
C VAL A 115 -13.92 1.88 -13.98
N LEU A 116 -12.63 1.58 -14.00
CA LEU A 116 -11.56 2.34 -13.37
C LEU A 116 -10.92 3.25 -14.42
N TYR A 117 -10.41 4.41 -14.00
CA TYR A 117 -9.64 5.31 -14.85
C TYR A 117 -8.24 5.55 -14.29
N VAL A 118 -7.26 5.70 -15.18
CA VAL A 118 -5.91 6.17 -14.89
C VAL A 118 -5.60 7.38 -15.75
N VAL A 119 -5.17 8.48 -15.15
CA VAL A 119 -4.87 9.72 -15.86
C VAL A 119 -3.56 9.58 -16.62
N ASP A 120 -3.58 9.82 -17.92
CA ASP A 120 -2.36 9.88 -18.73
C ASP A 120 -1.90 11.33 -19.00
N GLN A 121 -2.83 12.22 -19.33
CA GLN A 121 -2.57 13.62 -19.63
C GLN A 121 -3.68 14.51 -19.07
N GLY A 122 -3.32 15.76 -18.79
CA GLY A 122 -4.23 16.75 -18.23
C GLY A 122 -4.44 16.61 -16.72
N GLN A 123 -5.37 17.40 -16.19
CA GLN A 123 -5.75 17.44 -14.79
C GLN A 123 -7.25 17.26 -14.64
N LEU A 124 -7.69 16.60 -13.57
CA LEU A 124 -9.11 16.44 -13.26
C LEU A 124 -9.43 16.86 -11.82
N ASP A 125 -10.51 17.59 -11.64
CA ASP A 125 -10.99 18.00 -10.32
C ASP A 125 -11.98 16.97 -9.76
N CYS A 126 -11.82 16.67 -8.48
CA CYS A 126 -12.70 15.81 -7.71
C CYS A 126 -13.62 16.63 -6.81
N PHE A 127 -14.92 16.44 -6.97
CA PHE A 127 -15.95 17.11 -6.19
C PHE A 127 -16.83 16.10 -5.48
N LYS A 128 -17.28 16.44 -4.26
CA LYS A 128 -18.22 15.62 -3.51
C LYS A 128 -19.30 16.47 -2.85
N VAL A 129 -20.53 16.02 -2.99
CA VAL A 129 -21.69 16.50 -2.24
C VAL A 129 -21.86 15.59 -1.02
N PHE A 130 -21.61 16.12 0.18
CA PHE A 130 -21.68 15.33 1.42
C PHE A 130 -23.11 15.16 1.94
N LYS A 131 -23.97 16.16 1.71
CA LYS A 131 -25.40 16.11 2.04
C LYS A 131 -26.21 16.66 0.89
N LYS A 132 -27.37 16.06 0.65
CA LYS A 132 -28.29 16.51 -0.40
C LYS A 132 -28.69 17.97 -0.14
N GLY A 133 -28.43 18.85 -1.10
CA GLY A 133 -28.70 20.29 -1.01
C GLY A 133 -27.51 21.15 -0.55
N GLU A 134 -26.38 20.56 -0.13
CA GLU A 134 -25.14 21.31 0.08
C GLU A 134 -24.39 21.52 -1.24
N PRO A 135 -23.63 22.62 -1.38
CA PRO A 135 -22.76 22.83 -2.53
C PRO A 135 -21.69 21.74 -2.62
N GLU A 136 -21.26 21.45 -3.84
CA GLU A 136 -20.17 20.51 -4.07
C GLU A 136 -18.86 21.05 -3.45
N LYS A 137 -18.14 20.18 -2.73
CA LYS A 137 -16.83 20.52 -2.17
C LYS A 137 -15.73 19.94 -3.03
N HIS A 138 -14.76 20.77 -3.40
CA HIS A 138 -13.54 20.32 -4.06
C HIS A 138 -12.68 19.54 -3.07
N LEU A 139 -12.28 18.32 -3.45
CA LEU A 139 -11.53 17.40 -2.59
C LEU A 139 -10.06 17.31 -3.00
N LYS A 140 -9.79 17.23 -4.31
CA LYS A 140 -8.47 16.93 -4.85
C LYS A 140 -8.41 17.25 -6.34
N VAL A 141 -7.21 17.60 -6.84
CA VAL A 141 -6.88 17.59 -8.27
C VAL A 141 -6.08 16.32 -8.59
N TYR A 142 -6.57 15.52 -9.53
CA TYR A 142 -5.86 14.35 -10.06
C TYR A 142 -4.81 14.76 -11.09
N GLN A 143 -3.63 14.15 -10.98
CA GLN A 143 -2.49 14.36 -11.85
C GLN A 143 -2.20 13.11 -12.71
N PRO A 144 -1.42 13.25 -13.81
CA PRO A 144 -0.97 12.11 -14.59
C PRO A 144 -0.28 11.03 -13.75
N GLY A 145 -0.69 9.77 -13.94
CA GLY A 145 -0.25 8.61 -13.16
C GLY A 145 -1.18 8.23 -12.00
N GLU A 146 -2.11 9.11 -11.61
CA GLU A 146 -3.09 8.79 -10.57
C GLU A 146 -4.32 8.05 -11.14
N SER A 147 -4.91 7.20 -10.32
CA SER A 147 -6.10 6.40 -10.65
C SER A 147 -7.31 6.80 -9.82
N PHE A 148 -8.51 6.61 -10.36
CA PHE A 148 -9.77 6.82 -9.65
C PHE A 148 -10.90 5.92 -10.16
N GLY A 149 -11.90 5.70 -9.32
CA GLY A 149 -13.10 4.92 -9.66
C GLY A 149 -13.04 3.45 -9.22
N GLU A 150 -11.97 3.06 -8.52
CA GLU A 150 -11.74 1.72 -7.98
C GLU A 150 -12.77 1.30 -6.94
N LEU A 151 -13.29 2.24 -6.15
CA LEU A 151 -14.25 1.93 -5.08
C LEU A 151 -15.54 1.29 -5.61
N ALA A 152 -16.03 1.75 -6.76
CA ALA A 152 -17.23 1.19 -7.39
C ALA A 152 -17.00 -0.25 -7.87
N LEU A 153 -15.76 -0.57 -8.27
CA LEU A 153 -15.38 -1.92 -8.70
C LEU A 153 -15.23 -2.87 -7.51
N LEU A 154 -14.74 -2.36 -6.38
CA LEU A 154 -14.48 -3.15 -5.17
C LEU A 154 -15.76 -3.48 -4.40
N TYR A 155 -16.71 -2.55 -4.31
CA TYR A 155 -17.87 -2.68 -3.42
C TYR A 155 -19.22 -2.73 -4.14
N ASN A 156 -19.24 -2.68 -5.48
CA ASN A 156 -20.46 -2.56 -6.28
C ASN A 156 -21.40 -1.45 -5.76
N VAL A 157 -20.82 -0.30 -5.41
CA VAL A 157 -21.55 0.88 -4.93
C VAL A 157 -21.52 1.99 -5.98
N PRO A 158 -22.50 2.91 -5.96
CA PRO A 158 -22.48 4.09 -6.81
C PRO A 158 -21.22 4.93 -6.61
N ARG A 159 -20.85 5.71 -7.63
CA ARG A 159 -19.69 6.62 -7.60
C ARG A 159 -19.79 7.57 -6.40
N ALA A 160 -18.75 7.59 -5.58
CA ALA A 160 -18.72 8.36 -4.33
C ALA A 160 -18.48 9.87 -4.53
N ALA A 161 -18.04 10.28 -5.71
CA ALA A 161 -17.65 11.64 -6.06
C ALA A 161 -17.82 11.88 -7.57
N THR A 162 -17.91 13.15 -7.95
CA THR A 162 -17.92 13.63 -9.34
C THR A 162 -16.51 14.01 -9.74
N ILE A 163 -16.06 13.58 -10.93
CA ILE A 163 -14.77 13.96 -11.50
C ILE A 163 -15.01 14.74 -12.78
N LYS A 164 -14.39 15.91 -12.87
CA LYS A 164 -14.52 16.83 -14.01
C LYS A 164 -13.14 17.14 -14.57
N ALA A 165 -13.00 17.12 -15.89
CA ALA A 165 -11.76 17.49 -16.55
C ALA A 165 -11.49 18.99 -16.33
N LYS A 166 -10.37 19.31 -15.68
CA LYS A 166 -9.93 20.69 -15.45
C LYS A 166 -9.26 21.28 -16.69
N THR A 167 -8.50 20.45 -17.40
CA THR A 167 -7.92 20.73 -18.71
C THR A 167 -8.39 19.67 -19.70
N ASP A 168 -8.08 19.82 -20.98
CA ASP A 168 -8.13 18.68 -21.90
C ASP A 168 -7.31 17.53 -21.31
N ALA A 169 -7.92 16.35 -21.23
CA ALA A 169 -7.41 15.22 -20.49
C ALA A 169 -7.57 13.92 -21.27
N ILE A 170 -6.62 13.01 -21.05
CA ILE A 170 -6.66 11.65 -21.59
C ILE A 170 -6.58 10.69 -20.42
N CYS A 171 -7.51 9.75 -20.35
CA CYS A 171 -7.52 8.69 -19.35
C CYS A 171 -7.52 7.33 -20.03
N PHE A 172 -6.88 6.34 -19.38
CA PHE A 172 -7.05 4.93 -19.73
C PHE A 172 -8.11 4.32 -18.83
N SER A 173 -9.12 3.70 -19.42
CA SER A 173 -10.20 3.01 -18.72
C SER A 173 -10.00 1.50 -18.70
N LEU A 174 -10.32 0.86 -17.58
CA LEU A 174 -10.27 -0.59 -17.38
C LEU A 174 -11.60 -1.07 -16.81
N ASP A 175 -12.17 -2.13 -17.36
CA ASP A 175 -13.45 -2.67 -16.91
C ASP A 175 -13.35 -3.45 -15.58
N ARG A 176 -14.50 -3.58 -14.92
CA ARG A 176 -14.67 -4.26 -13.64
C ARG A 176 -14.18 -5.70 -13.68
N GLU A 177 -14.48 -6.45 -14.74
CA GLU A 177 -14.14 -7.86 -14.81
C GLU A 177 -12.62 -8.03 -14.87
N THR A 178 -11.95 -7.30 -15.76
CA THR A 178 -10.48 -7.30 -15.84
C THR A 178 -9.85 -6.91 -14.52
N PHE A 179 -10.36 -5.86 -13.87
CA PHE A 179 -9.86 -5.43 -12.56
C PHE A 179 -10.04 -6.53 -11.49
N ASN A 180 -11.22 -7.14 -11.40
CA ASN A 180 -11.54 -8.14 -10.37
C ASN A 180 -10.89 -9.51 -10.63
N HIS A 181 -10.59 -9.87 -11.87
CA HIS A 181 -9.98 -11.17 -12.21
C HIS A 181 -8.46 -11.12 -12.33
N ILE A 182 -7.88 -9.96 -12.68
CA ILE A 182 -6.44 -9.83 -12.87
C ILE A 182 -5.83 -9.01 -11.74
N VAL A 183 -6.23 -7.75 -11.59
CA VAL A 183 -5.59 -6.82 -10.62
C VAL A 183 -5.82 -7.26 -9.17
N LYS A 184 -7.07 -7.57 -8.81
CA LYS A 184 -7.43 -8.01 -7.46
C LYS A 184 -6.80 -9.36 -7.11
N ASP A 185 -6.80 -10.31 -8.04
CA ASP A 185 -6.26 -11.65 -7.81
C ASP A 185 -4.74 -11.65 -7.77
N ALA A 186 -4.07 -10.86 -8.61
CA ALA A 186 -2.62 -10.68 -8.57
C ALA A 186 -2.17 -10.15 -7.21
N ALA A 187 -2.89 -9.18 -6.64
CA ALA A 187 -2.60 -8.67 -5.30
C ALA A 187 -2.74 -9.76 -4.21
N ALA A 188 -3.77 -10.61 -4.31
CA ALA A 188 -3.96 -11.74 -3.38
C ALA A 188 -2.86 -12.80 -3.55
N LYS A 189 -2.58 -13.22 -4.78
CA LYS A 189 -1.51 -14.19 -5.10
C LYS A 189 -0.13 -13.69 -4.69
N LYS A 190 0.15 -12.40 -4.88
CA LYS A 190 1.42 -11.78 -4.45
C LYS A 190 1.56 -11.85 -2.94
N ARG A 191 0.49 -11.59 -2.18
CA ARG A 191 0.47 -11.76 -0.72
C ARG A 191 0.70 -13.20 -0.30
N GLU A 192 -0.01 -14.16 -0.90
CA GLU A 192 0.16 -15.58 -0.61
C GLU A 192 1.59 -16.05 -0.89
N LYS A 193 2.15 -15.68 -2.05
CA LYS A 193 3.53 -15.99 -2.42
C LYS A 193 4.55 -15.45 -1.41
N TYR A 194 4.37 -14.21 -0.94
CA TYR A 194 5.29 -13.65 0.03
C TYR A 194 5.08 -14.22 1.43
N GLU A 195 3.85 -14.50 1.85
CA GLU A 195 3.63 -15.18 3.12
C GLU A 195 4.26 -16.57 3.12
N GLU A 196 4.10 -17.35 2.04
CA GLU A 196 4.74 -18.66 1.91
C GLU A 196 6.27 -18.54 1.98
N PHE A 197 6.85 -17.55 1.31
CA PHE A 197 8.28 -17.29 1.38
C PHE A 197 8.75 -16.86 2.78
N LEU A 198 8.10 -15.85 3.38
CA LEU A 198 8.48 -15.29 4.68
C LEU A 198 8.29 -16.30 5.81
N SER A 199 7.31 -17.19 5.73
CA SER A 199 7.12 -18.28 6.70
C SER A 199 8.31 -19.25 6.74
N LYS A 200 9.08 -19.36 5.66
CA LYS A 200 10.29 -20.22 5.56
C LYS A 200 11.56 -19.47 5.97
N VAL A 201 11.50 -18.15 6.15
CA VAL A 201 12.65 -17.35 6.60
C VAL A 201 12.84 -17.60 8.09
N GLU A 202 13.99 -18.20 8.45
CA GLU A 202 14.32 -18.57 9.83
C GLU A 202 14.22 -17.39 10.82
N LEU A 203 14.51 -16.17 10.36
CA LEU A 203 14.37 -14.95 11.17
C LEU A 203 12.92 -14.66 11.58
N LEU A 204 11.95 -15.01 10.74
CA LEU A 204 10.53 -14.65 10.89
C LEU A 204 9.65 -15.82 11.33
N LYS A 205 10.24 -16.99 11.60
CA LYS A 205 9.49 -18.20 11.92
C LYS A 205 8.62 -18.06 13.18
N ASP A 206 9.09 -17.27 14.15
CA ASP A 206 8.43 -17.06 15.45
C ASP A 206 7.48 -15.85 15.43
N MET A 207 7.41 -15.13 14.29
CA MET A 207 6.53 -13.97 14.12
C MET A 207 5.09 -14.43 13.84
N ASP A 208 4.10 -13.68 14.34
CA ASP A 208 2.69 -13.98 14.08
C ASP A 208 2.37 -13.83 12.58
N PRO A 209 1.50 -14.69 11.99
CA PRO A 209 1.13 -14.57 10.59
C PRO A 209 0.60 -13.20 10.18
N TYR A 210 -0.14 -12.51 11.06
CA TYR A 210 -0.64 -11.17 10.77
C TYR A 210 0.50 -10.14 10.67
N GLU A 211 1.50 -10.22 11.54
CA GLU A 211 2.68 -9.36 11.49
C GLU A 211 3.53 -9.63 10.24
N ARG A 212 3.71 -10.91 9.86
CA ARG A 212 4.40 -11.27 8.60
C ARG A 212 3.67 -10.74 7.36
N LEU A 213 2.34 -10.77 7.35
CA LEU A 213 1.55 -10.19 6.27
C LEU A 213 1.76 -8.67 6.14
N GLN A 214 1.94 -7.96 7.26
CA GLN A 214 2.27 -6.53 7.21
C GLN A 214 3.65 -6.29 6.59
N ILE A 215 4.62 -7.18 6.83
CA ILE A 215 5.91 -7.14 6.13
C ILE A 215 5.72 -7.41 4.64
N ALA A 216 4.97 -8.46 4.28
CA ALA A 216 4.72 -8.84 2.89
C ALA A 216 4.15 -7.68 2.06
N ASP A 217 3.25 -6.87 2.66
CA ASP A 217 2.65 -5.70 2.01
C ASP A 217 3.64 -4.54 1.79
N ALA A 218 4.73 -4.48 2.55
CA ALA A 218 5.76 -3.44 2.43
C ALA A 218 6.96 -3.86 1.55
N LEU A 219 7.07 -5.13 1.17
CA LEU A 219 8.21 -5.64 0.41
C LEU A 219 8.24 -5.09 -1.02
N LYS A 220 9.44 -4.68 -1.42
CA LYS A 220 9.79 -4.34 -2.81
C LYS A 220 10.70 -5.42 -3.38
N VAL A 221 10.71 -5.58 -4.70
CA VAL A 221 11.50 -6.62 -5.39
C VAL A 221 12.63 -5.97 -6.17
N GLU A 222 13.80 -6.58 -6.13
CA GLU A 222 14.93 -6.20 -6.97
C GLU A 222 15.60 -7.45 -7.56
N LYS A 223 16.03 -7.35 -8.82
CA LYS A 223 16.64 -8.46 -9.57
C LYS A 223 18.08 -8.09 -9.92
N PHE A 224 18.99 -9.04 -9.74
CA PHE A 224 20.41 -8.88 -9.96
C PHE A 224 20.94 -10.00 -10.84
N ASN A 225 21.84 -9.68 -11.76
CA ASN A 225 22.57 -10.66 -12.53
C ASN A 225 23.77 -11.18 -11.74
N LYS A 226 24.30 -12.32 -12.18
CA LYS A 226 25.53 -12.87 -11.62
C LYS A 226 26.67 -11.83 -11.70
N LYS A 227 27.40 -11.67 -10.60
CA LYS A 227 28.46 -10.69 -10.33
C LYS A 227 28.00 -9.26 -10.02
N ASP A 228 26.71 -8.97 -10.02
CA ASP A 228 26.22 -7.66 -9.61
C ASP A 228 26.48 -7.45 -8.10
N TYR A 229 26.84 -6.23 -7.73
CA TYR A 229 26.95 -5.80 -6.34
C TYR A 229 25.57 -5.32 -5.88
N ILE A 230 24.98 -6.02 -4.92
CA ILE A 230 23.71 -5.66 -4.27
C ILE A 230 23.95 -4.59 -3.20
N ILE A 231 25.06 -4.69 -2.50
CA ILE A 231 25.54 -3.73 -1.51
C ILE A 231 27.01 -3.48 -1.78
N ARG A 232 27.47 -2.23 -1.66
CA ARG A 232 28.90 -1.91 -1.61
C ARG A 232 29.34 -1.53 -0.21
N GLN A 233 30.52 -2.01 0.16
CA GLN A 233 31.19 -1.65 1.41
C GLN A 233 31.41 -0.13 1.47
N GLY A 234 31.16 0.45 2.64
CA GLY A 234 31.37 1.88 2.91
C GLY A 234 30.21 2.79 2.50
N GLU A 235 29.23 2.30 1.73
CA GLU A 235 28.04 3.10 1.40
C GLU A 235 27.11 3.24 2.61
N GLN A 236 26.30 4.29 2.62
CA GLN A 236 25.23 4.43 3.62
C GLN A 236 24.12 3.41 3.32
N GLY A 237 23.80 2.57 4.30
CA GLY A 237 22.83 1.50 4.15
C GLY A 237 21.48 1.84 4.78
N ASN A 238 20.43 1.98 3.97
CA ASN A 238 19.06 2.26 4.42
C ASN A 238 18.05 1.17 4.01
N THR A 239 18.52 0.01 3.57
CA THR A 239 17.68 -1.10 3.11
C THR A 239 18.06 -2.42 3.78
N PHE A 240 17.05 -3.26 4.00
CA PHE A 240 17.17 -4.62 4.53
C PHE A 240 16.63 -5.61 3.52
N TYR A 241 17.37 -6.69 3.24
CA TYR A 241 17.08 -7.63 2.15
C TYR A 241 16.86 -9.05 2.65
N PHE A 242 15.96 -9.77 1.98
CA PHE A 242 15.80 -11.22 2.04
C PHE A 242 16.07 -11.83 0.66
N ILE A 243 16.74 -12.98 0.62
CA ILE A 243 17.03 -13.69 -0.63
C ILE A 243 15.85 -14.58 -0.99
N GLN A 244 15.12 -14.21 -2.05
CA GLN A 244 14.00 -14.99 -2.58
C GLN A 244 14.45 -16.06 -3.58
N LYS A 245 15.47 -15.76 -4.40
CA LYS A 245 16.03 -16.68 -5.40
C LYS A 245 17.53 -16.42 -5.55
N GLY A 246 18.29 -17.48 -5.81
CA GLY A 246 19.73 -17.41 -6.07
C GLY A 246 20.56 -17.46 -4.80
N ASP A 247 21.83 -17.08 -4.94
CA ASP A 247 22.85 -17.13 -3.90
C ASP A 247 23.81 -15.94 -4.02
N CYS A 248 24.31 -15.49 -2.87
CA CYS A 248 25.17 -14.33 -2.75
C CYS A 248 26.39 -14.64 -1.86
N ILE A 249 27.44 -13.85 -1.98
CA ILE A 249 28.57 -13.86 -1.05
C ILE A 249 28.78 -12.46 -0.47
N ALA A 250 29.24 -12.38 0.78
CA ALA A 250 29.82 -11.17 1.31
C ALA A 250 31.32 -11.14 1.02
N THR A 251 31.82 -10.03 0.49
CA THR A 251 33.26 -9.76 0.38
C THR A 251 33.65 -8.53 1.19
N LYS A 252 34.83 -8.57 1.83
CA LYS A 252 35.42 -7.40 2.50
C LYS A 252 36.70 -7.01 1.78
N THR A 253 36.83 -5.74 1.46
CA THR A 253 38.04 -5.17 0.85
C THR A 253 39.03 -4.81 1.94
N GLU A 254 40.17 -5.49 1.98
CA GLU A 254 41.30 -5.20 2.87
C GLU A 254 42.55 -4.97 2.01
N ASN A 255 43.20 -3.81 2.14
CA ASN A 255 44.40 -3.43 1.36
C ASN A 255 44.21 -3.57 -0.17
N GLY A 256 43.01 -3.26 -0.67
CA GLY A 256 42.67 -3.37 -2.10
C GLY A 256 42.37 -4.79 -2.59
N ILE A 257 42.39 -5.79 -1.72
CA ILE A 257 42.06 -7.18 -2.05
C ILE A 257 40.69 -7.51 -1.45
N GLU A 258 39.76 -7.94 -2.30
CA GLU A 258 38.47 -8.46 -1.85
C GLU A 258 38.62 -9.92 -1.39
N LYS A 259 38.18 -10.20 -0.16
CA LYS A 259 38.14 -11.55 0.41
C LYS A 259 36.72 -11.93 0.75
N GLU A 260 36.33 -13.15 0.41
CA GLU A 260 35.04 -13.70 0.80
C GLU A 260 35.00 -13.94 2.31
N VAL A 261 33.94 -13.48 2.96
CA VAL A 261 33.76 -13.58 4.42
C VAL A 261 32.50 -14.35 4.81
N TYR A 262 31.52 -14.46 3.92
CA TYR A 262 30.26 -15.17 4.19
C TYR A 262 29.58 -15.59 2.88
N SER A 263 28.72 -16.62 2.94
CA SER A 263 27.87 -17.05 1.82
C SER A 263 26.41 -17.08 2.27
N TYR A 264 25.52 -16.69 1.37
CA TYR A 264 24.08 -16.59 1.61
C TYR A 264 23.31 -17.40 0.57
N LYS A 265 22.22 -18.03 1.01
CA LYS A 265 21.29 -18.82 0.19
C LYS A 265 19.86 -18.31 0.33
N VAL A 266 18.95 -18.89 -0.45
CA VAL A 266 17.51 -18.61 -0.35
C VAL A 266 17.01 -18.76 1.09
N GLY A 267 16.24 -17.77 1.54
CA GLY A 267 15.73 -17.68 2.91
C GLY A 267 16.66 -16.94 3.88
N ASP A 268 17.91 -16.69 3.51
CA ASP A 268 18.80 -15.82 4.28
C ASP A 268 18.47 -14.33 4.05
N TYR A 269 19.07 -13.49 4.88
CA TYR A 269 18.89 -12.04 4.87
C TYR A 269 20.24 -11.32 5.03
N PHE A 270 20.27 -10.04 4.68
CA PHE A 270 21.42 -9.17 4.92
C PHE A 270 21.02 -7.68 4.93
N GLY A 271 21.95 -6.85 5.42
CA GLY A 271 21.82 -5.39 5.44
C GLY A 271 21.27 -4.83 6.76
N GLU A 272 20.97 -5.67 7.73
CA GLU A 272 20.53 -5.31 9.08
C GLU A 272 21.59 -4.51 9.84
N LEU A 273 22.88 -4.78 9.62
CA LEU A 273 23.96 -4.19 10.39
C LEU A 273 24.00 -2.68 10.29
N ALA A 274 23.83 -2.13 9.07
CA ALA A 274 23.82 -0.69 8.85
C ALA A 274 22.61 -0.02 9.53
N LEU A 275 21.47 -0.70 9.56
CA LEU A 275 20.24 -0.19 10.18
C LEU A 275 20.29 -0.20 11.70
N ILE A 276 20.91 -1.24 12.29
CA ILE A 276 20.99 -1.42 13.75
C ILE A 276 22.15 -0.63 14.35
N LYS A 277 23.33 -0.66 13.72
CA LYS A 277 24.52 0.05 14.22
C LYS A 277 24.58 1.52 13.82
N HIS A 278 23.76 1.94 12.86
CA HIS A 278 23.84 3.28 12.28
C HIS A 278 25.23 3.58 11.68
N GLU A 279 25.84 2.55 11.09
CA GLU A 279 27.16 2.59 10.46
C GLU A 279 27.05 2.32 8.95
N PRO A 280 28.03 2.75 8.13
CA PRO A 280 28.11 2.36 6.74
C PRO A 280 28.12 0.84 6.54
N ARG A 281 27.79 0.39 5.33
CA ARG A 281 27.79 -1.02 4.92
C ARG A 281 29.15 -1.66 5.21
N ALA A 282 29.17 -2.69 6.05
CA ALA A 282 30.40 -3.31 6.54
C ALA A 282 31.15 -4.15 5.49
N ALA A 283 30.44 -4.63 4.47
CA ALA A 283 30.97 -5.52 3.43
C ALA A 283 30.18 -5.31 2.12
N ASN A 284 30.74 -5.75 1.00
CA ASN A 284 30.00 -5.91 -0.25
C ASN A 284 29.09 -7.13 -0.15
N ILE A 285 27.99 -7.13 -0.90
CA ILE A 285 27.20 -8.33 -1.18
C ILE A 285 27.16 -8.51 -2.69
N VAL A 286 27.65 -9.64 -3.17
CA VAL A 286 27.82 -9.93 -4.61
C VAL A 286 27.00 -11.15 -5.00
N ALA A 287 26.17 -11.01 -6.04
CA ALA A 287 25.37 -12.10 -6.58
C ALA A 287 26.25 -13.15 -7.26
N GLN A 288 26.08 -14.43 -6.90
CA GLN A 288 26.81 -15.56 -7.51
C GLN A 288 26.03 -16.25 -8.64
N SER A 289 24.72 -16.02 -8.68
CA SER A 289 23.78 -16.44 -9.72
C SER A 289 22.84 -15.28 -10.08
N GLU A 290 21.79 -15.55 -10.87
CA GLU A 290 20.67 -14.61 -10.99
C GLU A 290 19.91 -14.56 -9.67
N VAL A 291 19.97 -13.42 -8.99
CA VAL A 291 19.44 -13.24 -7.65
C VAL A 291 18.17 -12.40 -7.70
N ILE A 292 17.15 -12.82 -6.96
CA ILE A 292 15.97 -12.00 -6.67
C ILE A 292 15.95 -11.78 -5.16
N VAL A 293 15.99 -10.52 -4.76
CA VAL A 293 15.81 -10.13 -3.37
C VAL A 293 14.48 -9.40 -3.20
N VAL A 294 13.92 -9.55 -2.01
CA VAL A 294 12.85 -8.67 -1.53
C VAL A 294 13.38 -7.82 -0.40
N TYR A 295 13.01 -6.54 -0.36
CA TYR A 295 13.62 -5.60 0.57
C TYR A 295 12.62 -4.64 1.22
N LEU A 296 13.01 -4.15 2.39
CA LEU A 296 12.37 -3.08 3.14
C LEU A 296 13.31 -1.87 3.22
N ASP A 297 12.74 -0.67 3.14
CA ASP A 297 13.44 0.55 3.53
C ASP A 297 13.54 0.68 5.05
N SER A 298 14.42 1.56 5.51
CA SER A 298 14.76 1.74 6.93
C SER A 298 13.54 2.05 7.80
N ASP A 299 12.61 2.84 7.29
CA ASP A 299 11.42 3.26 8.03
C ASP A 299 10.43 2.10 8.16
N SER A 300 10.22 1.37 7.07
CA SER A 300 9.42 0.15 7.06
C SER A 300 10.03 -0.93 7.95
N PHE A 301 11.35 -1.10 7.90
CA PHE A 301 12.09 -2.02 8.76
C PHE A 301 11.85 -1.70 10.24
N ARG A 302 12.08 -0.45 10.69
CA ARG A 302 11.91 -0.07 12.10
C ARG A 302 10.48 -0.26 12.59
N ARG A 303 9.49 0.03 11.73
CA ARG A 303 8.08 -0.06 12.07
C ARG A 303 7.56 -1.51 12.11
N LEU A 304 8.06 -2.38 11.24
CA LEU A 304 7.49 -3.72 11.02
C LEU A 304 8.34 -4.86 11.58
N ILE A 305 9.66 -4.67 11.73
CA ILE A 305 10.61 -5.71 12.19
C ILE A 305 10.85 -5.63 13.70
N GLY A 306 10.24 -4.65 14.39
CA GLY A 306 10.31 -4.48 15.86
C GLY A 306 10.22 -5.79 16.67
N PRO A 307 9.31 -6.75 16.34
CA PRO A 307 9.20 -8.02 17.06
C PRO A 307 10.45 -8.92 17.00
N VAL A 308 11.32 -8.77 16.00
CA VAL A 308 12.51 -9.63 15.80
C VAL A 308 13.84 -8.87 15.90
N ASP A 309 13.82 -7.61 16.35
CA ASP A 309 15.03 -6.80 16.54
C ASP A 309 16.03 -7.44 17.51
N GLU A 310 15.54 -8.11 18.56
CA GLU A 310 16.39 -8.86 19.49
C GLU A 310 17.07 -10.08 18.84
N ILE A 311 16.37 -10.77 17.93
CA ILE A 311 16.93 -11.91 17.19
C ILE A 311 18.02 -11.42 16.23
N LEU A 312 17.78 -10.29 15.55
CA LEU A 312 18.78 -9.65 14.72
C LEU A 312 20.02 -9.28 15.54
N LYS A 313 19.82 -8.65 16.70
CA LYS A 313 20.91 -8.31 17.62
C LYS A 313 21.71 -9.51 18.09
N ARG A 314 21.05 -10.60 18.44
CA ARG A 314 21.72 -11.85 18.82
C ARG A 314 22.51 -12.45 17.66
N ASN A 315 21.94 -12.45 16.46
CA ASN A 315 22.57 -13.02 15.28
C ASN A 315 23.74 -12.15 14.75
N MET A 316 23.86 -10.88 15.16
CA MET A 316 25.03 -10.04 14.83
C MET A 316 26.35 -10.67 15.28
N SER A 317 26.34 -11.43 16.38
CA SER A 317 27.52 -12.17 16.88
C SER A 317 28.11 -13.14 15.84
N ARG A 318 27.29 -13.66 14.91
CA ARG A 318 27.74 -14.53 13.81
C ARG A 318 28.73 -13.81 12.88
N TYR A 319 28.61 -12.49 12.78
CA TYR A 319 29.43 -11.64 11.92
C TYR A 319 30.57 -10.94 12.66
N GLU A 320 30.60 -10.94 14.00
CA GLU A 320 31.63 -10.24 14.78
C GLU A 320 33.06 -10.66 14.43
N LYS A 321 33.25 -11.95 14.10
CA LYS A 321 34.55 -12.49 13.63
C LYS A 321 35.03 -11.93 12.28
N TYR A 322 34.12 -11.32 11.50
CA TYR A 322 34.41 -10.74 10.19
C TYR A 322 34.35 -9.21 10.20
N VAL A 323 33.58 -8.62 11.13
CA VAL A 323 33.47 -7.17 11.31
C VAL A 323 34.69 -6.60 12.04
N LYS A 324 35.26 -7.32 13.01
CA LYS A 324 36.52 -6.91 13.66
C LYS A 324 37.73 -7.24 12.79
N LYS A 325 38.15 -6.25 12.01
CA LYS A 325 39.53 -6.00 11.58
C LYS A 325 39.64 -4.59 11.05
#